data_AF-A0A4Q2T8H3-F1
#
_entry.id   AF-A0A4Q2T8H3-F1
#
_cell.length_a   1.000
_cell.length_b   1.000
_cell.length_c   1.000
_cell.angle_alpha   90.00
_cell.angle_beta   90.00
_cell.angle_gamma   90.00
#
_symmetry.space_group_name_H-M   'P 1'
#
loop_
_entity.id
_entity.type
_entity.pdbx_description
1 polymer ?
#
loop_
_entity_poly.entity_id
_entity_poly.type
_entity_poly.pdbx_seq_one_letter_code
_entity_poly.pdbx_strand_id
1 'polypeptide(L)'
;MTADRSTDTPDAGQFLVRPDGTVVGDDGLSGTLAAALPYTGRLARRMGELVEAGDLRVLEAFGAEHLIVAVTWTPAGEGTFRAVVMPLAPRTVPTFTVVGAVDTAAAVSHCLNRLSRVGGVEWCSVITASSRVIGAVGERQDLHHLAEAGTRMLAILRSLQDQHATGFVRLRFEEGALVGASLGRHALVASVPSADDDELVAMIDEIRAILADHDLFTVPTEFDPDEPEAVEEAPPTPPATPAPAPLVGARFRYVEPKEKKPRRLRRDR
;
A
#
# COMPACT_ATOMS: atom_id res chain seq x y z
N MET A 1 50.28 -16.93 25.32
CA MET A 1 49.66 -15.59 25.22
C MET A 1 48.35 -15.74 24.49
N THR A 2 47.33 -15.22 25.13
CA THR A 2 45.94 -15.64 25.06
C THR A 2 45.27 -15.12 23.81
N ALA A 3 44.45 -15.96 23.16
CA ALA A 3 43.57 -15.56 22.09
C ALA A 3 42.60 -14.49 22.62
N ASP A 4 42.68 -13.30 22.04
CA ASP A 4 41.73 -12.22 22.26
C ASP A 4 40.41 -12.63 21.61
N ARG A 5 39.58 -13.36 22.36
CA ARG A 5 38.16 -13.51 22.05
C ARG A 5 37.54 -12.17 22.42
N SER A 6 37.48 -11.27 21.45
CA SER A 6 36.56 -10.15 21.46
C SER A 6 35.16 -10.73 21.70
N THR A 7 34.69 -10.60 22.94
CA THR A 7 33.32 -10.87 23.34
C THR A 7 32.47 -9.82 22.65
N ASP A 8 32.03 -10.16 21.44
CA ASP A 8 30.98 -9.52 20.68
C ASP A 8 29.73 -9.55 21.58
N THR A 9 29.59 -8.48 22.36
CA THR A 9 28.39 -8.28 23.16
C THR A 9 27.34 -7.92 22.12
N PRO A 10 26.29 -8.72 21.92
CA PRO A 10 25.30 -8.42 20.89
C PRO A 10 24.81 -7.00 21.11
N ASP A 11 25.00 -6.14 20.10
CA ASP A 11 24.46 -4.78 20.09
C ASP A 11 22.95 -4.90 20.32
N ALA A 12 22.51 -4.50 21.51
CA ALA A 12 21.11 -4.56 21.89
C ALA A 12 20.27 -3.83 20.84
N GLY A 13 19.23 -4.49 20.31
CA GLY A 13 18.37 -3.94 19.26
C GLY A 13 18.78 -4.34 17.84
N GLN A 14 19.84 -5.14 17.64
CA GLN A 14 20.14 -5.75 16.34
C GLN A 14 19.82 -7.24 16.34
N PHE A 15 19.02 -7.67 15.36
CA PHE A 15 18.69 -9.08 15.20
C PHE A 15 18.40 -9.47 13.75
N LEU A 16 18.52 -10.76 13.47
CA LEU A 16 18.29 -11.39 12.19
C LEU A 16 17.27 -12.52 12.34
N VAL A 17 16.20 -12.47 11.55
CA VAL A 17 15.23 -13.57 11.43
C VAL A 17 15.44 -14.25 10.09
N ARG A 18 15.71 -15.55 10.12
CA ARG A 18 15.91 -16.37 8.92
C ARG A 18 14.60 -17.02 8.45
N PRO A 19 14.55 -17.53 7.21
CA PRO A 19 13.40 -18.22 6.65
C PRO A 19 12.91 -19.43 7.48
N ASP A 20 13.83 -20.15 8.10
CA ASP A 20 13.54 -21.30 8.96
C ASP A 20 13.00 -20.91 10.36
N GLY A 21 12.80 -19.62 10.61
CA GLY A 21 12.34 -19.07 11.89
C GLY A 21 13.45 -18.93 12.93
N THR A 22 14.70 -19.26 12.59
CA THR A 22 15.81 -19.06 13.52
C THR A 22 16.11 -17.56 13.69
N VAL A 23 16.36 -17.15 14.93
CA VAL A 23 16.65 -15.77 15.31
C VAL A 23 18.08 -15.68 15.84
N VAL A 24 18.84 -14.71 15.36
CA VAL A 24 20.19 -14.40 15.82
C VAL A 24 20.23 -12.95 16.28
N GLY A 25 20.72 -12.68 17.50
CA GLY A 25 20.72 -11.35 18.11
C GLY A 25 19.60 -11.18 19.14
N ASP A 26 19.37 -9.95 19.58
CA ASP A 26 18.37 -9.61 20.59
C ASP A 26 17.47 -8.50 20.05
N ASP A 27 16.16 -8.74 20.10
CA ASP A 27 15.15 -7.78 19.67
C ASP A 27 14.71 -6.83 20.80
N GLY A 28 15.27 -6.99 22.00
CA GLY A 28 14.95 -6.18 23.17
C GLY A 28 13.55 -6.43 23.76
N LEU A 29 12.77 -7.33 23.16
CA LEU A 29 11.35 -7.59 23.48
C LEU A 29 11.07 -9.09 23.65
N SER A 30 12.04 -9.82 24.20
CA SER A 30 11.93 -11.25 24.49
C SER A 30 11.54 -12.11 23.28
N GLY A 31 11.96 -11.71 22.07
CA GLY A 31 11.67 -12.40 20.81
C GLY A 31 10.33 -12.08 20.18
N THR A 32 9.52 -11.19 20.77
CA THR A 32 8.17 -10.90 20.26
C THR A 32 8.20 -10.16 18.93
N LEU A 33 9.12 -9.21 18.78
CA LEU A 33 9.27 -8.46 17.54
C LEU A 33 9.82 -9.37 16.45
N ALA A 34 10.84 -10.18 16.77
CA ALA A 34 11.40 -11.18 15.87
C ALA A 34 10.34 -12.17 15.36
N ALA A 35 9.43 -12.61 16.23
CA ALA A 35 8.32 -13.50 15.86
C ALA A 35 7.27 -12.84 14.94
N ALA A 36 7.08 -11.53 15.04
CA ALA A 36 6.11 -10.80 14.22
C ALA A 36 6.59 -10.56 12.77
N LEU A 37 7.90 -10.35 12.56
CA LEU A 37 8.44 -9.95 11.25
C LEU A 37 8.09 -10.88 10.08
N PRO A 38 8.11 -12.22 10.19
CA PRO A 38 7.74 -13.08 9.08
C PRO A 38 6.29 -12.89 8.61
N TYR A 39 5.37 -12.67 9.55
CA TYR A 39 3.98 -12.40 9.21
C TYR A 39 3.83 -11.00 8.60
N THR A 40 4.41 -9.99 9.23
CA THR A 40 4.41 -8.60 8.75
C THR A 40 4.99 -8.48 7.34
N GLY A 41 6.15 -9.12 7.11
CA GLY A 41 6.81 -9.13 5.81
C GLY A 41 5.99 -9.78 4.72
N ARG A 42 5.30 -10.90 5.02
CA ARG A 42 4.41 -11.55 4.05
C ARG A 42 3.22 -10.65 3.68
N LEU A 43 2.61 -9.99 4.67
CA LEU A 43 1.53 -9.04 4.41
C LEU A 43 2.00 -7.87 3.55
N ALA A 44 3.15 -7.29 3.90
CA ALA A 44 3.73 -6.17 3.18
C ALA A 44 4.07 -6.57 1.74
N ARG A 45 4.68 -7.74 1.52
CA ARG A 45 4.95 -8.27 0.16
C ARG A 45 3.68 -8.41 -0.67
N ARG A 46 2.61 -9.00 -0.10
CA ARG A 46 1.30 -9.08 -0.79
C ARG A 46 0.68 -7.72 -1.06
N MET A 47 1.02 -6.71 -0.27
CA MET A 47 0.59 -5.35 -0.55
C MET A 47 1.37 -4.75 -1.73
N GLY A 48 2.67 -5.01 -1.84
CA GLY A 48 3.47 -4.63 -3.03
C GLY A 48 2.90 -5.22 -4.32
N GLU A 49 2.45 -6.48 -4.28
CA GLU A 49 1.74 -7.11 -5.40
C GLU A 49 0.41 -6.41 -5.76
N LEU A 50 -0.33 -5.89 -4.77
CA LEU A 50 -1.58 -5.18 -5.03
C LEU A 50 -1.38 -3.83 -5.69
N VAL A 51 -0.30 -3.14 -5.34
CA VAL A 51 -0.05 -1.75 -5.75
C VAL A 51 0.99 -1.63 -6.85
N GLU A 52 1.33 -2.73 -7.53
CA GLU A 52 2.22 -2.60 -8.68
C GLU A 52 3.72 -2.59 -8.31
N ALA A 53 4.06 -2.47 -7.03
CA ALA A 53 5.33 -1.88 -6.58
C ALA A 53 6.50 -2.88 -6.42
N GLY A 54 6.25 -4.17 -6.66
CA GLY A 54 7.25 -5.24 -6.56
C GLY A 54 7.49 -5.75 -5.12
N ASP A 55 8.64 -6.37 -4.91
CA ASP A 55 8.97 -7.00 -3.62
C ASP A 55 9.35 -5.96 -2.54
N LEU A 56 8.94 -6.21 -1.29
CA LEU A 56 9.37 -5.39 -0.15
C LEU A 56 10.89 -5.47 0.03
N ARG A 57 11.55 -4.31 0.11
CA ARG A 57 13.00 -4.18 0.36
C ARG A 57 13.31 -3.69 1.76
N VAL A 58 12.56 -2.71 2.26
CA VAL A 58 12.76 -2.14 3.59
C VAL A 58 11.42 -1.88 4.25
N LEU A 59 11.31 -2.25 5.53
CA LEU A 59 10.23 -1.82 6.41
C LEU A 59 10.84 -0.90 7.48
N GLU A 60 10.26 0.28 7.64
CA GLU A 60 10.60 1.22 8.70
C GLU A 60 9.37 1.44 9.57
N ALA A 61 9.52 1.45 10.89
CA ALA A 61 8.46 1.83 11.81
C ALA A 61 8.97 2.96 12.70
N PHE A 62 8.27 4.08 12.65
CA PHE A 62 8.56 5.30 13.39
C PHE A 62 7.63 5.37 14.59
N GLY A 63 8.15 5.20 15.79
CA GLY A 63 7.40 5.30 17.03
C GLY A 63 8.17 6.02 18.13
N ALA A 64 8.15 5.45 19.33
CA ALA A 64 9.10 5.84 20.39
C ALA A 64 10.53 5.38 20.04
N GLU A 65 10.62 4.33 19.23
CA GLU A 65 11.85 3.82 18.64
C GLU A 65 11.69 3.81 17.12
N HIS A 66 12.82 3.88 16.42
CA HIS A 66 12.91 3.66 15.00
C HIS A 66 13.34 2.21 14.75
N LEU A 67 12.43 1.41 14.22
CA LEU A 67 12.74 0.08 13.71
C LEU A 67 13.02 0.16 12.22
N ILE A 68 14.19 -0.30 11.79
CA ILE A 68 14.55 -0.48 10.37
C ILE A 68 14.75 -1.96 10.12
N VAL A 69 14.05 -2.51 9.13
CA VAL A 69 14.14 -3.91 8.72
C VAL A 69 14.49 -3.99 7.25
N ALA A 70 15.70 -4.43 6.93
CA ALA A 70 16.07 -4.81 5.57
C ALA A 70 15.58 -6.22 5.27
N VAL A 71 14.93 -6.39 4.12
CA VAL A 71 14.27 -7.65 3.74
C VAL A 71 14.89 -8.22 2.47
N THR A 72 15.18 -9.51 2.49
CA THR A 72 15.61 -10.26 1.32
C THR A 72 14.71 -11.48 1.13
N TRP A 73 14.24 -11.69 -0.09
CA TRP A 73 13.33 -12.77 -0.43
C TRP A 73 14.04 -13.89 -1.18
N THR A 74 13.70 -15.14 -0.86
CA THR A 74 14.04 -16.28 -1.70
C THR A 74 13.09 -16.37 -2.89
N PRO A 75 13.43 -17.08 -3.98
CA PRO A 75 12.51 -17.32 -5.09
C PRO A 75 11.23 -18.06 -4.67
N ALA A 76 11.28 -18.84 -3.58
CA ALA A 76 10.12 -19.51 -2.99
C ALA A 76 9.25 -18.55 -2.16
N GLY A 77 9.68 -17.31 -1.96
CA GLY A 77 8.93 -16.28 -1.26
C GLY A 77 9.13 -16.24 0.25
N GLU A 78 10.22 -16.83 0.73
CA GLU A 78 10.57 -16.83 2.14
C GLU A 78 11.48 -15.63 2.44
N GLY A 79 11.19 -14.90 3.52
CA GLY A 79 11.90 -13.67 3.87
C GLY A 79 13.02 -13.90 4.88
N THR A 80 14.14 -13.23 4.67
CA THR A 80 15.16 -12.97 5.69
C THR A 80 15.05 -11.51 6.13
N PHE A 81 15.00 -11.27 7.44
CA PHE A 81 14.76 -9.94 8.02
C PHE A 81 15.94 -9.53 8.89
N ARG A 82 16.69 -8.52 8.47
CA ARG A 82 17.75 -7.91 9.27
C ARG A 82 17.20 -6.63 9.89
N ALA A 83 17.02 -6.63 11.20
CA ALA A 83 16.41 -5.54 11.94
C ALA A 83 17.43 -4.80 12.80
N VAL A 84 17.25 -3.50 12.88
CA VAL A 84 17.95 -2.59 13.80
C VAL A 84 16.91 -1.71 14.47
N VAL A 85 16.94 -1.67 15.80
CA VAL A 85 16.11 -0.81 16.63
C VAL A 85 16.99 0.29 17.18
N MET A 86 16.57 1.54 17.00
CA MET A 86 17.26 2.72 17.50
C MET A 86 16.30 3.59 18.30
N PRO A 87 16.71 4.16 19.44
CA PRO A 87 15.86 5.10 20.16
C PRO A 87 15.66 6.36 19.32
N LEU A 88 14.43 6.90 19.31
CA LEU A 88 14.14 8.21 18.76
C LEU A 88 14.08 9.25 19.89
N ALA A 89 14.43 10.49 19.56
CA ALA A 89 14.20 11.60 20.47
C ALA A 89 12.70 11.72 20.75
N PRO A 90 12.28 11.92 22.03
CA PRO A 90 10.89 12.17 22.34
C PRO A 90 10.38 13.38 21.55
N ARG A 91 9.28 13.22 20.82
CA ARG A 91 8.64 14.31 20.09
C ARG A 91 7.38 14.77 20.80
N THR A 92 7.07 16.05 20.68
CA THR A 92 5.82 16.60 21.21
C THR A 92 4.74 16.43 20.16
N VAL A 93 3.71 15.64 20.46
CA VAL A 93 2.55 15.49 19.58
C VAL A 93 1.66 16.72 19.78
N PRO A 94 1.34 17.49 18.72
CA PRO A 94 0.50 18.66 18.85
C PRO A 94 -0.92 18.29 19.27
N THR A 95 -1.46 19.01 20.25
CA THR A 95 -2.87 18.91 20.64
C THR A 95 -3.65 20.00 19.92
N PHE A 96 -4.57 19.62 19.04
CA PHE A 96 -5.46 20.56 18.37
C PHE A 96 -6.81 20.58 19.09
N THR A 97 -7.36 21.77 19.29
CA THR A 97 -8.77 21.93 19.69
C THR A 97 -9.56 22.17 18.42
N VAL A 98 -10.37 21.19 18.00
CA VAL A 98 -11.29 21.38 16.87
C VAL A 98 -12.39 22.34 17.34
N VAL A 99 -12.42 23.54 16.75
CA VAL A 99 -13.42 24.56 17.10
C VAL A 99 -14.68 24.33 16.27
N GLY A 100 -15.71 23.76 16.89
CA GLY A 100 -17.05 23.59 16.31
C GLY A 100 -17.43 22.13 16.00
N ALA A 101 -18.72 21.87 15.83
CA ALA A 101 -19.22 20.60 15.31
C ALA A 101 -18.94 20.54 13.81
N VAL A 102 -17.73 20.09 13.45
CA VAL A 102 -17.35 19.91 12.05
C VAL A 102 -17.93 18.58 11.56
N ASP A 103 -18.51 18.59 10.37
CA ASP A 103 -18.89 17.36 9.67
C ASP A 103 -17.67 16.44 9.55
N THR A 104 -17.80 15.20 10.03
CA THR A 104 -16.69 14.24 10.06
C THR A 104 -16.19 13.92 8.66
N ALA A 105 -17.07 13.85 7.67
CA ALA A 105 -16.66 13.64 6.28
C ALA A 105 -15.77 14.81 5.79
N ALA A 106 -16.21 16.04 6.04
CA ALA A 106 -15.42 17.24 5.69
C ALA A 106 -14.06 17.28 6.42
N ALA A 107 -13.99 16.84 7.68
CA ALA A 107 -12.73 16.74 8.41
C ALA A 107 -11.77 15.72 7.79
N VAL A 108 -12.28 14.54 7.39
CA VAL A 108 -11.49 13.52 6.68
C VAL A 108 -10.99 14.04 5.33
N SER A 109 -11.87 14.62 4.52
CA SER A 109 -11.48 15.19 3.22
C SER A 109 -10.46 16.32 3.40
N HIS A 110 -10.60 17.17 4.41
CA HIS A 110 -9.63 18.22 4.73
C HIS A 110 -8.25 17.64 5.06
N CYS A 111 -8.19 16.62 5.91
CA CYS A 111 -6.95 15.95 6.30
C CYS A 111 -6.24 15.32 5.09
N LEU A 112 -6.98 14.59 4.25
CA LEU A 112 -6.42 13.94 3.06
C LEU A 112 -5.90 14.97 2.03
N ASN A 113 -6.65 16.06 1.79
CA ASN A 113 -6.20 17.14 0.91
C ASN A 113 -4.97 17.88 1.42
N ARG A 114 -4.71 17.86 2.74
CA ARG A 114 -3.48 18.41 3.31
C ARG A 114 -2.33 17.44 3.16
N LEU A 115 -2.54 16.16 3.42
CA LEU A 115 -1.53 15.14 3.22
C LEU A 115 -1.08 15.05 1.77
N SER A 116 -2.00 15.16 0.80
CA SER A 116 -1.67 15.16 -0.63
C SER A 116 -0.85 16.36 -1.08
N ARG A 117 -0.63 17.36 -0.23
CA ARG A 117 0.24 18.52 -0.50
C ARG A 117 1.65 18.33 0.06
N VAL A 118 1.88 17.31 0.88
CA VAL A 118 3.23 16.92 1.32
C VAL A 118 4.00 16.45 0.08
N GLY A 119 5.23 16.94 -0.09
CA GLY A 119 6.02 16.65 -1.26
C GLY A 119 6.25 15.15 -1.44
N GLY A 120 5.91 14.60 -2.61
CA GLY A 120 6.12 13.18 -2.91
C GLY A 120 5.00 12.24 -2.46
N VAL A 121 3.86 12.75 -1.98
CA VAL A 121 2.63 11.95 -1.80
C VAL A 121 1.86 11.90 -3.14
N GLU A 122 1.64 10.69 -3.66
CA GLU A 122 0.92 10.50 -4.93
C GLU A 122 -0.58 10.31 -4.69
N TRP A 123 -0.93 9.49 -3.70
CA TRP A 123 -2.29 9.27 -3.26
C TRP A 123 -2.34 8.97 -1.76
N CYS A 124 -3.50 9.20 -1.15
CA CYS A 124 -3.76 8.85 0.23
C CYS A 124 -5.23 8.50 0.47
N SER A 125 -5.49 7.67 1.48
CA SER A 125 -6.82 7.19 1.82
C SER A 125 -6.97 6.87 3.31
N VAL A 126 -8.18 7.02 3.84
CA VAL A 126 -8.56 6.53 5.17
C VAL A 126 -9.43 5.29 5.03
N ILE A 127 -9.00 4.21 5.70
CA ILE A 127 -9.66 2.92 5.73
C ILE A 127 -10.12 2.62 7.16
N THR A 128 -11.37 2.23 7.29
CA THR A 128 -11.96 1.89 8.58
C THR A 128 -11.59 0.48 9.04
N ALA A 129 -11.75 0.22 10.34
CA ALA A 129 -11.55 -1.12 10.91
C ALA A 129 -12.46 -2.19 10.30
N SER A 130 -13.57 -1.79 9.66
CA SER A 130 -14.48 -2.65 8.92
C SER A 130 -14.12 -2.74 7.43
N SER A 131 -12.88 -2.41 7.06
CA SER A 131 -12.36 -2.44 5.68
C SER A 131 -13.09 -1.53 4.68
N ARG A 132 -13.79 -0.49 5.16
CA ARG A 132 -14.44 0.51 4.28
C ARG A 132 -13.51 1.68 4.01
N VAL A 133 -13.44 2.13 2.76
CA VAL A 133 -12.77 3.38 2.36
C VAL A 133 -13.75 4.54 2.59
N ILE A 134 -13.37 5.50 3.43
CA ILE A 134 -14.22 6.65 3.80
C ILE A 134 -13.69 7.98 3.26
N GLY A 135 -12.58 7.95 2.54
CA GLY A 135 -12.01 9.10 1.84
C GLY A 135 -10.76 8.68 1.08
N ALA A 136 -10.57 9.26 -0.11
CA ALA A 136 -9.36 9.08 -0.90
C ALA A 136 -9.05 10.34 -1.73
N VAL A 137 -7.77 10.64 -1.90
CA VAL A 137 -7.26 11.72 -2.75
C VAL A 137 -6.08 11.19 -3.57
N GLY A 138 -6.06 11.45 -4.87
CA GLY A 138 -5.05 10.95 -5.83
C GLY A 138 -5.67 10.44 -7.12
N GLU A 139 -4.86 9.90 -8.04
CA GLU A 139 -5.36 9.32 -9.29
C GLU A 139 -6.15 8.03 -9.02
N ARG A 140 -7.35 7.93 -9.63
CA ARG A 140 -8.36 6.95 -9.21
C ARG A 140 -8.10 5.50 -9.64
N GLN A 141 -7.16 5.29 -10.56
CA GLN A 141 -6.93 4.00 -11.20
C GLN A 141 -6.31 2.98 -10.23
N ASP A 142 -5.63 3.44 -9.18
CA ASP A 142 -5.05 2.58 -8.13
C ASP A 142 -6.03 2.27 -6.98
N LEU A 143 -7.27 2.79 -7.04
CA LEU A 143 -8.17 2.80 -5.87
C LEU A 143 -8.92 1.48 -5.62
N HIS A 144 -8.96 0.55 -6.59
CA HIS A 144 -9.73 -0.69 -6.47
C HIS A 144 -9.21 -1.61 -5.34
N HIS A 145 -7.93 -1.52 -4.98
CA HIS A 145 -7.33 -2.35 -3.95
C HIS A 145 -7.14 -1.64 -2.60
N LEU A 146 -7.64 -0.41 -2.43
CA LEU A 146 -7.41 0.37 -1.20
C LEU A 146 -7.98 -0.28 0.06
N ALA A 147 -9.16 -0.88 -0.03
CA ALA A 147 -9.77 -1.56 1.11
C ALA A 147 -8.87 -2.73 1.59
N GLU A 148 -8.32 -3.48 0.65
CA GLU A 148 -7.44 -4.61 0.92
C GLU A 148 -6.06 -4.15 1.40
N ALA A 149 -5.47 -3.13 0.77
CA ALA A 149 -4.23 -2.49 1.19
C ALA A 149 -4.35 -1.90 2.60
N GLY A 150 -5.43 -1.18 2.90
CA GLY A 150 -5.73 -0.65 4.23
C GLY A 150 -5.90 -1.74 5.28
N THR A 151 -6.56 -2.85 4.93
CA THR A 151 -6.71 -4.00 5.84
C THR A 151 -5.36 -4.66 6.14
N ARG A 152 -4.50 -4.83 5.13
CA ARG A 152 -3.14 -5.36 5.31
C ARG A 152 -2.27 -4.41 6.13
N MET A 153 -2.37 -3.10 5.87
CA MET A 153 -1.66 -2.09 6.64
C MET A 153 -2.08 -2.08 8.11
N LEU A 154 -3.38 -2.18 8.41
CA LEU A 154 -3.87 -2.33 9.78
C LEU A 154 -3.29 -3.56 10.49
N ALA A 155 -3.22 -4.69 9.78
CA ALA A 155 -2.64 -5.90 10.33
C ALA A 155 -1.12 -5.75 10.61
N ILE A 156 -0.39 -5.05 9.73
CA ILE A 156 1.03 -4.70 9.91
C ILE A 156 1.22 -3.77 11.13
N LEU A 157 0.42 -2.71 11.22
CA LEU A 157 0.49 -1.77 12.35
C LEU A 157 0.22 -2.47 13.68
N ARG A 158 -0.75 -3.41 13.71
CA ARG A 158 -1.06 -4.21 14.90
C ARG A 158 0.02 -5.23 15.24
N SER A 159 0.65 -5.85 14.25
CA SER A 159 1.68 -6.88 14.48
C SER A 159 2.98 -6.30 15.03
N LEU A 160 3.31 -5.06 14.68
CA LEU A 160 4.52 -4.37 15.15
C LEU A 160 4.41 -3.80 16.57
N GLN A 161 3.27 -4.01 17.25
CA GLN A 161 2.94 -3.47 18.58
C GLN A 161 2.96 -1.94 18.66
N ASP A 162 2.29 -1.39 19.67
CA ASP A 162 2.19 0.06 19.86
C ASP A 162 3.57 0.73 20.02
N GLN A 163 4.59 0.01 20.48
CA GLN A 163 5.91 0.60 20.79
C GLN A 163 6.66 1.12 19.54
N HIS A 164 6.55 0.42 18.40
CA HIS A 164 7.32 0.76 17.19
C HIS A 164 6.52 1.54 16.14
N ALA A 165 5.18 1.56 16.24
CA ALA A 165 4.32 2.17 15.23
C ALA A 165 3.42 3.30 15.77
N THR A 166 3.81 3.97 16.87
CA THR A 166 3.06 5.14 17.36
C THR A 166 3.03 6.30 16.37
N GLY A 167 3.98 6.41 15.44
CA GLY A 167 4.00 7.35 14.32
C GLY A 167 3.44 6.73 13.05
N PHE A 168 4.29 6.14 12.23
CA PHE A 168 3.85 5.45 11.01
C PHE A 168 4.78 4.31 10.66
N VAL A 169 4.32 3.44 9.77
CA VAL A 169 5.14 2.42 9.11
C VAL A 169 5.35 2.83 7.67
N ARG A 170 6.59 2.78 7.20
CA ARG A 170 6.92 2.89 5.78
C ARG A 170 7.37 1.54 5.25
N LEU A 171 6.86 1.21 4.08
CA LEU A 171 7.21 0.01 3.33
C LEU A 171 7.79 0.45 2.01
N ARG A 172 9.10 0.27 1.84
CA ARG A 172 9.80 0.54 0.58
C ARG A 172 9.86 -0.75 -0.23
N PHE A 173 9.27 -0.70 -1.41
CA PHE A 173 9.28 -1.74 -2.40
C PHE A 173 10.36 -1.45 -3.45
N GLU A 174 10.40 -2.25 -4.51
CA GLU A 174 11.33 -2.03 -5.64
C GLU A 174 10.98 -0.78 -6.43
N GLU A 175 9.68 -0.55 -6.65
CA GLU A 175 9.18 0.48 -7.57
C GLU A 175 8.29 1.53 -6.87
N GLY A 176 8.29 1.56 -5.53
CA GLY A 176 7.50 2.54 -4.79
C GLY A 176 7.64 2.43 -3.29
N ALA A 177 6.92 3.28 -2.56
CA ALA A 177 6.85 3.20 -1.12
C ALA A 177 5.44 3.52 -0.63
N LEU A 178 4.98 2.76 0.36
CA LEU A 178 3.71 3.00 1.04
C LEU A 178 3.97 3.43 2.47
N VAL A 179 3.20 4.40 2.94
CA VAL A 179 3.16 4.79 4.35
C VAL A 179 1.80 4.42 4.93
N GLY A 180 1.79 3.93 6.16
CA GLY A 180 0.59 3.63 6.91
C GLY A 180 0.67 4.12 8.34
N ALA A 181 -0.42 4.71 8.83
CA ALA A 181 -0.50 5.19 10.20
C ALA A 181 -1.83 4.81 10.83
N SER A 182 -1.79 4.46 12.12
CA SER A 182 -3.01 4.21 12.89
C SER A 182 -3.76 5.52 13.16
N LEU A 183 -5.07 5.54 12.92
CA LEU A 183 -6.03 6.56 13.34
C LEU A 183 -7.01 5.92 14.33
N GLY A 184 -6.56 5.69 15.56
CA GLY A 184 -7.29 4.90 16.56
C GLY A 184 -7.41 3.43 16.13
N ARG A 185 -8.59 3.02 15.67
CA ARG A 185 -8.83 1.67 15.12
C ARG A 185 -8.78 1.62 13.58
N HIS A 186 -8.64 2.78 12.95
CA HIS A 186 -8.64 2.98 11.50
C HIS A 186 -7.20 3.12 10.99
N ALA A 187 -7.00 3.11 9.69
CA ALA A 187 -5.70 3.37 9.07
C ALA A 187 -5.79 4.51 8.08
N LEU A 188 -4.76 5.33 8.10
CA LEU A 188 -4.37 6.20 6.98
C LEU A 188 -3.33 5.44 6.17
N VAL A 189 -3.48 5.40 4.85
CA VAL A 189 -2.52 4.80 3.91
C VAL A 189 -2.22 5.78 2.80
N ALA A 190 -0.97 5.88 2.38
CA ALA A 190 -0.55 6.75 1.29
C ALA A 190 0.57 6.11 0.45
N SER A 191 0.58 6.35 -0.87
CA SER A 191 1.76 6.15 -1.71
C SER A 191 2.67 7.36 -1.61
N VAL A 192 3.90 7.12 -1.19
CA VAL A 192 4.86 8.15 -0.82
C VAL A 192 6.28 7.77 -1.26
N PRO A 193 6.59 7.80 -2.57
CA PRO A 193 7.90 7.42 -3.10
C PRO A 193 9.09 8.21 -2.51
N SER A 194 8.92 9.49 -2.18
CA SER A 194 10.07 10.36 -1.87
C SER A 194 9.82 11.48 -0.85
N ALA A 195 8.81 11.38 0.01
CA ALA A 195 8.58 12.42 1.02
C ALA A 195 9.57 12.36 2.18
N ASP A 196 9.83 13.53 2.76
CA ASP A 196 10.61 13.70 3.97
C ASP A 196 9.92 13.10 5.20
N ASP A 197 10.70 12.45 6.06
CA ASP A 197 10.20 11.70 7.21
C ASP A 197 9.65 12.62 8.28
N ASP A 198 10.32 13.74 8.54
CA ASP A 198 9.92 14.71 9.57
C ASP A 198 8.63 15.43 9.15
N GLU A 199 8.50 15.79 7.87
CA GLU A 199 7.27 16.37 7.31
C GLU A 199 6.09 15.41 7.41
N LEU A 200 6.30 14.13 7.05
CA LEU A 200 5.27 13.09 7.17
C LEU A 200 4.87 12.83 8.63
N VAL A 201 5.84 12.72 9.55
CA VAL A 201 5.55 12.55 10.98
C VAL A 201 4.68 13.70 11.47
N ALA A 202 5.07 14.95 11.18
CA ALA A 202 4.33 16.13 11.61
C ALA A 202 2.90 16.16 11.04
N MET A 203 2.74 15.87 9.75
CA MET A 203 1.44 15.84 9.09
C MET A 203 0.54 14.73 9.66
N ILE A 204 1.07 13.53 9.89
CA ILE A 204 0.31 12.39 10.42
C ILE A 204 -0.12 12.65 11.86
N ASP A 205 0.76 13.21 12.69
CA ASP A 205 0.44 13.59 14.07
C ASP A 205 -0.64 14.69 14.11
N GLU A 206 -0.60 15.66 13.18
CA GLU A 206 -1.66 16.66 13.02
C GLU A 206 -3.00 16.03 12.61
N ILE A 207 -3.01 15.15 11.60
CA ILE A 207 -4.23 14.46 11.16
C ILE A 207 -4.85 13.66 12.30
N ARG A 208 -4.03 12.94 13.09
CA ARG A 208 -4.50 12.21 14.26
C ARG A 208 -5.16 13.12 15.28
N ALA A 209 -4.54 14.24 15.58
CA ALA A 209 -5.07 15.17 16.56
C ALA A 209 -6.38 15.83 16.08
N ILE A 210 -6.51 16.13 14.78
CA ILE A 210 -7.77 16.62 14.20
C ILE A 210 -8.86 15.55 14.27
N LEU A 211 -8.53 14.30 13.93
CA LEU A 211 -9.52 13.21 13.83
C LEU A 211 -9.78 12.47 15.16
N ALA A 212 -9.06 12.79 16.24
CA ALA A 212 -9.14 12.07 17.52
C ALA A 212 -10.55 12.07 18.13
N ASP A 213 -11.27 13.19 18.00
CA ASP A 213 -12.61 13.36 18.56
C ASP A 213 -13.74 13.00 17.58
N HIS A 214 -13.40 12.52 16.38
CA HIS A 214 -14.36 12.20 15.33
C HIS A 214 -14.67 10.70 15.28
N ASP A 215 -15.95 10.34 15.16
CA ASP A 215 -16.33 8.94 14.91
C ASP A 215 -16.26 8.62 13.41
N LEU A 216 -15.12 8.10 12.98
CA LEU A 216 -14.89 7.71 11.58
C LEU A 216 -15.84 6.59 11.09
N PHE A 217 -16.62 5.94 11.97
CA PHE A 217 -17.64 4.97 11.54
C PHE A 217 -18.87 5.60 10.90
N THR A 218 -19.19 6.85 11.25
CA THR A 218 -20.37 7.55 10.75
C THR A 218 -20.20 8.11 9.35
N VAL A 219 -18.96 8.13 8.83
CA VAL A 219 -18.67 8.61 7.48
C VAL A 219 -19.20 7.58 6.47
N PRO A 220 -20.03 8.00 5.50
CA PRO A 220 -20.48 7.12 4.43
C PRO A 220 -19.29 6.69 3.57
N THR A 221 -19.41 5.52 2.94
CA THR A 221 -18.44 5.09 1.94
C THR A 221 -18.56 5.97 0.70
N GLU A 222 -17.47 6.66 0.33
CA GLU A 222 -17.38 7.40 -0.94
C GLU A 222 -17.11 6.46 -2.13
N PHE A 223 -16.73 5.21 -1.85
CA PHE A 223 -16.34 4.22 -2.85
C PHE A 223 -17.10 2.91 -2.63
N ASP A 224 -17.88 2.51 -3.63
CA ASP A 224 -18.41 1.16 -3.77
C ASP A 224 -17.64 0.45 -4.91
N PRO A 225 -16.74 -0.51 -4.60
CA PRO A 225 -15.98 -1.24 -5.62
C PRO A 225 -16.87 -2.12 -6.53
N ASP A 226 -18.08 -2.42 -6.09
CA ASP A 226 -19.05 -3.26 -6.82
C ASP A 226 -20.07 -2.42 -7.61
N GLU A 227 -20.03 -1.09 -7.49
CA GLU A 227 -20.83 -0.20 -8.32
C GLU A 227 -20.23 -0.21 -9.74
N PRO A 228 -20.97 -0.71 -10.75
CA PRO A 228 -20.45 -0.73 -12.11
C PRO A 228 -20.15 0.71 -12.51
N GLU A 229 -18.92 0.98 -12.94
CA GLU A 229 -18.58 2.26 -13.54
C GLU A 229 -19.67 2.59 -14.56
N ALA A 230 -20.37 3.69 -14.32
CA ALA A 230 -21.29 4.22 -15.30
C ALA A 230 -20.45 4.52 -16.54
N VAL A 231 -20.47 3.58 -17.49
CA VAL A 231 -19.93 3.79 -18.82
C VAL A 231 -20.57 5.09 -19.27
N GLU A 232 -19.77 6.15 -19.36
CA GLU A 232 -20.22 7.42 -19.89
C GLU A 232 -20.77 7.08 -21.27
N GLU A 233 -22.10 7.07 -21.38
CA GLU A 233 -22.81 6.67 -22.58
C GLU A 233 -22.34 7.65 -23.65
N ALA A 234 -21.44 7.17 -24.52
CA ALA A 234 -20.89 7.98 -25.59
C ALA A 234 -22.07 8.68 -26.27
N PRO A 235 -21.99 10.00 -26.52
CA PRO A 235 -23.11 10.75 -27.05
C PRO A 235 -23.66 10.00 -28.26
N PRO A 236 -24.99 9.83 -28.36
CA PRO A 236 -25.60 8.97 -29.36
C PRO A 236 -25.04 9.37 -30.71
N THR A 237 -24.38 8.42 -31.38
CA THR A 237 -23.85 8.64 -32.71
C THR A 237 -25.04 9.09 -33.57
N PRO A 238 -24.98 10.25 -34.26
CA PRO A 238 -26.09 10.70 -35.07
C PRO A 238 -26.47 9.58 -36.05
N PRO A 239 -27.77 9.34 -36.29
CA PRO A 239 -28.21 8.23 -37.12
C PRO A 239 -27.51 8.33 -38.47
N ALA A 240 -26.82 7.26 -38.85
CA ALA A 240 -26.17 7.16 -40.14
C ALA A 240 -27.19 7.50 -41.23
N THR A 241 -26.90 8.54 -42.01
CA THR A 241 -27.67 8.87 -43.21
C THR A 241 -27.81 7.60 -44.04
N PRO A 242 -29.04 7.12 -44.34
CA PRO A 242 -29.21 5.91 -45.11
C PRO A 242 -28.52 6.11 -46.47
N ALA A 243 -27.52 5.28 -46.74
CA ALA A 243 -26.88 5.25 -48.05
C ALA A 243 -27.96 4.98 -49.11
N PRO A 244 -27.93 5.69 -50.26
CA PRO A 244 -28.93 5.49 -51.30
C PRO A 244 -28.96 4.02 -51.72
N ALA A 245 -30.18 3.49 -51.85
CA ALA A 245 -30.41 2.09 -52.20
C ALA A 245 -29.62 1.70 -53.47
N PRO A 246 -28.94 0.55 -53.47
CA PRO A 246 -28.21 0.11 -54.66
C PRO A 246 -29.20 -0.14 -55.81
N LEU A 247 -28.92 0.49 -56.95
CA LEU A 247 -29.60 0.24 -58.22
C LEU A 247 -29.45 -1.24 -58.61
N VAL A 248 -30.53 -2.00 -58.48
CA VAL A 248 -30.60 -3.39 -58.94
C VAL A 248 -30.74 -3.39 -60.47
N GLY A 249 -29.72 -3.88 -61.17
CA GLY A 249 -29.85 -4.16 -62.60
C GLY A 249 -28.57 -4.42 -63.36
N ALA A 250 -27.91 -5.57 -63.14
CA ALA A 250 -27.28 -6.36 -64.21
C ALA A 250 -26.74 -7.69 -63.67
N ARG A 251 -26.94 -8.74 -64.47
CA ARG A 251 -26.66 -10.16 -64.22
C ARG A 251 -25.14 -10.42 -64.15
N PHE A 252 -24.71 -11.46 -63.42
CA PHE A 252 -24.03 -12.67 -63.94
C PHE A 252 -23.19 -13.41 -62.86
N ARG A 253 -23.42 -14.74 -62.84
CA ARG A 253 -22.53 -15.89 -62.55
C ARG A 253 -21.87 -16.07 -61.17
N TYR A 254 -22.35 -17.13 -60.52
CA TYR A 254 -21.65 -17.96 -59.52
C TYR A 254 -20.21 -18.30 -59.91
N VAL A 255 -19.29 -18.19 -58.94
CA VAL A 255 -18.06 -19.00 -58.83
C VAL A 255 -17.85 -19.31 -57.34
N GLU A 256 -17.91 -20.60 -56.99
CA GLU A 256 -17.63 -21.08 -55.63
C GLU A 256 -16.13 -20.96 -55.28
N PRO A 257 -15.78 -20.62 -54.03
CA PRO A 257 -14.39 -20.57 -53.57
C PRO A 257 -13.83 -21.98 -53.28
N LYS A 258 -12.65 -22.23 -53.83
CA LYS A 258 -11.90 -23.49 -53.79
C LYS A 258 -11.06 -23.60 -52.52
N GLU A 259 -11.29 -24.64 -51.72
CA GLU A 259 -10.50 -24.99 -50.52
C GLU A 259 -9.01 -25.21 -50.85
N LYS A 260 -8.12 -24.59 -50.07
CA LYS A 260 -6.67 -24.83 -50.11
C LYS A 260 -6.29 -25.88 -49.07
N LYS A 261 -5.80 -27.03 -49.56
CA LYS A 261 -5.20 -28.11 -48.74
C LYS A 261 -3.80 -27.77 -48.22
N PRO A 262 -3.39 -28.34 -47.07
CA PRO A 262 -2.12 -28.04 -46.41
C PRO A 262 -0.92 -28.75 -47.07
N ARG A 263 0.22 -28.05 -47.12
CA ARG A 263 1.45 -28.47 -47.79
C ARG A 263 2.39 -29.13 -46.78
N ARG A 264 2.62 -30.44 -46.93
CA ARG A 264 3.56 -31.24 -46.12
C ARG A 264 5.02 -30.88 -46.40
N LEU A 265 5.80 -30.82 -45.32
CA LEU A 265 7.27 -30.91 -45.28
C LEU A 265 7.80 -32.16 -46.01
N ARG A 266 8.97 -32.04 -46.65
CA ARG A 266 9.91 -33.15 -46.78
C ARG A 266 11.38 -32.70 -46.94
N ARG A 267 12.20 -33.34 -46.12
CA ARG A 267 13.66 -33.46 -45.96
C ARG A 267 14.57 -33.50 -47.21
N ASP A 268 15.77 -32.99 -46.97
CA ASP A 268 17.15 -33.45 -47.25
C ASP A 268 17.65 -33.68 -48.69
N ARG A 269 18.69 -32.91 -49.04
CA ARG A 269 20.04 -33.42 -49.36
C ARG A 269 21.10 -32.33 -49.22
#